data_AF-A0AAJ6QVX6-F1
#
_entry.id   AF-A0AAJ6QVX6-F1
#
_cell.length_a   1.000
_cell.length_b   1.000
_cell.length_c   1.000
_cell.angle_alpha   90.00
_cell.angle_beta   90.00
_cell.angle_gamma   90.00
#
_symmetry.space_group_name_H-M   'P 1'
#
loop_
_entity.id
_entity.type
_entity.pdbx_description
1 polymer ?
#
loop_
_entity_poly.entity_id
_entity_poly.type
_entity_poly.pdbx_seq_one_letter_code
_entity_poly.pdbx_strand_id
1 'polypeptide(L)'
;MASLKVKSFAKLLNVENAFCIGTRAMSGISGSGAGKGGGSGGSVRDAGGSLGKREAAQEDQYFRKLQQEQLANLHKHLEDEIAQHELQIKQHEQSIKKHKETLASLRKQ
;
A
#
# COMPACT_ATOMS: atom_id res chain seq x y z
N MET A 1 23.46 39.23 -0.75
CA MET A 1 23.04 38.10 0.11
C MET A 1 23.32 36.82 -0.66
N ALA A 2 24.15 35.95 -0.05
CA ALA A 2 24.88 34.90 -0.73
C ALA A 2 24.00 33.72 -1.16
N SER A 3 24.08 33.35 -2.44
CA SER A 3 23.60 32.08 -2.96
C SER A 3 24.54 30.96 -2.52
N LEU A 4 24.29 30.36 -1.35
CA LEU A 4 25.00 29.17 -0.90
C LEU A 4 24.40 27.95 -1.59
N LYS A 5 25.12 27.51 -2.63
CA LYS A 5 24.96 26.25 -3.35
C LYS A 5 24.75 25.10 -2.35
N VAL A 6 23.59 24.44 -2.41
CA VAL A 6 23.21 23.21 -1.67
C VAL A 6 24.08 21.99 -2.06
N LYS A 7 25.21 22.20 -2.75
CA LYS A 7 26.10 21.14 -3.25
C LYS A 7 27.11 20.63 -2.22
N SER A 8 26.74 20.59 -0.93
CA SER A 8 27.64 20.10 0.13
C SER A 8 27.01 19.08 1.09
N PHE A 9 25.76 18.65 0.86
CA PHE A 9 25.13 17.64 1.72
C PHE A 9 25.17 16.22 1.14
N ALA A 10 25.28 16.08 -0.19
CA ALA A 10 25.23 14.78 -0.87
C ALA A 10 26.56 13.99 -0.84
N LYS A 11 27.61 14.47 -0.14
CA LYS A 11 28.93 13.82 -0.11
C LYS A 11 29.25 13.07 1.20
N LEU A 12 28.32 13.02 2.15
CA LEU A 12 28.52 12.41 3.48
C LEU A 12 27.68 11.14 3.73
N LEU A 13 27.09 10.54 2.70
CA LEU A 13 26.32 9.29 2.83
C LEU A 13 26.93 8.10 2.09
N ASN A 14 28.21 8.16 1.72
CA ASN A 14 28.97 6.97 1.33
C ASN A 14 29.63 6.36 2.58
N VAL A 15 28.83 5.61 3.33
CA VAL A 15 29.36 4.55 4.19
C VAL A 15 29.04 3.24 3.47
N GLU A 16 30.07 2.67 2.87
CA GLU A 16 30.05 1.29 2.43
C GLU A 16 29.80 0.40 3.64
N ASN A 17 28.58 -0.11 3.77
CA ASN A 17 28.29 -1.31 4.52
C ASN A 17 27.58 -2.25 3.57
N ALA A 18 28.37 -3.11 2.91
CA ALA A 18 27.88 -4.24 2.16
C ALA A 18 27.26 -5.25 3.14
N PHE A 19 26.04 -4.96 3.59
CA PHE A 19 25.18 -5.96 4.20
C PHE A 19 24.58 -6.78 3.06
N CYS A 20 25.21 -7.90 2.75
CA CYS A 20 24.67 -8.91 1.84
C CYS A 20 23.36 -9.44 2.44
N ILE A 21 22.23 -8.79 2.12
CA ILE A 21 20.90 -9.38 2.28
C ILE A 21 20.84 -10.51 1.27
N GLY A 22 21.13 -11.72 1.73
CA GLY A 22 21.03 -12.92 0.91
C GLY A 22 19.61 -13.06 0.37
N THR A 23 19.41 -12.68 -0.89
CA THR A 23 18.21 -13.02 -1.65
C THR A 23 18.20 -14.54 -1.83
N ARG A 24 17.51 -15.25 -0.93
CA ARG A 24 17.22 -16.66 -1.13
C ARG A 24 16.25 -16.75 -2.31
N ALA A 25 16.74 -17.22 -3.45
CA ALA A 25 15.89 -17.60 -4.57
C ALA A 25 15.00 -18.77 -4.12
N MET A 26 13.70 -18.50 -3.96
CA MET A 26 12.72 -19.53 -3.59
C MET A 26 12.36 -20.37 -4.81
N SER A 27 13.25 -21.31 -5.18
CA SER A 27 12.92 -22.42 -6.07
C SER A 27 12.33 -23.57 -5.25
N GLY A 28 11.03 -23.48 -4.98
CA GLY A 28 10.24 -24.52 -4.32
C GLY A 28 8.96 -24.77 -5.11
N ILE A 29 8.73 -26.01 -5.51
CA ILE A 29 7.46 -26.44 -6.12
C ILE A 29 6.38 -26.33 -5.05
N SER A 30 5.29 -25.59 -5.33
CA SER A 30 4.12 -25.52 -4.43
C SER A 30 3.65 -26.93 -4.07
N GLY A 31 3.57 -27.23 -2.77
CA GLY A 31 3.20 -28.56 -2.26
C GLY A 31 4.35 -29.54 -2.05
N SER A 32 5.61 -29.10 -2.07
CA SER A 32 6.71 -29.85 -1.45
C SER A 32 6.63 -29.67 0.06
N GLY A 33 6.45 -30.76 0.80
CA GLY A 33 6.38 -30.80 2.26
C GLY A 33 7.51 -30.10 3.01
N ALA A 34 7.32 -29.94 4.32
CA ALA A 34 7.95 -29.02 5.27
C ALA A 34 9.27 -28.36 4.84
N GLY A 35 9.29 -27.03 4.96
CA GLY A 35 10.54 -26.26 5.05
C GLY A 35 10.80 -25.28 3.91
N LYS A 36 9.89 -25.11 2.93
CA LYS A 36 10.09 -24.18 1.80
C LYS A 36 9.14 -22.97 1.75
N GLY A 37 8.77 -22.40 2.90
CA GLY A 37 8.28 -21.00 2.94
C GLY A 37 6.84 -20.77 3.42
N GLY A 38 6.25 -21.73 4.13
CA GLY A 38 5.02 -21.55 4.90
C GLY A 38 4.95 -22.68 5.91
N GLY A 39 4.64 -22.37 7.18
CA GLY A 39 4.68 -23.32 8.29
C GLY A 39 3.98 -24.65 7.96
N SER A 40 4.44 -25.75 8.57
CA SER A 40 3.96 -27.12 8.33
C SER A 40 2.43 -27.17 8.35
N GLY A 41 1.79 -27.10 7.17
CA GLY A 41 0.34 -26.98 7.00
C GLY A 41 -0.41 -28.29 7.26
N GLY A 42 -0.03 -29.02 8.32
CA GLY A 42 -0.53 -30.34 8.66
C GLY A 42 0.15 -31.48 7.88
N SER A 43 -0.07 -32.70 8.34
CA SER A 43 0.53 -33.94 7.81
C SER A 43 0.22 -34.20 6.33
N VAL A 44 -0.89 -33.66 5.80
CA VAL A 44 -1.33 -33.83 4.40
C VAL A 44 -0.46 -33.03 3.43
N ARG A 45 -0.12 -31.79 3.78
CA ARG A 45 0.81 -30.94 3.01
C ARG A 45 2.25 -31.39 3.18
N ASP A 46 2.59 -31.86 4.38
CA ASP A 46 3.93 -32.33 4.70
C ASP A 46 4.29 -33.62 3.96
N ALA A 47 3.30 -34.50 3.76
CA ALA A 47 3.48 -35.71 2.96
C ALA A 47 3.71 -35.43 1.45
N GLY A 48 3.46 -34.21 0.95
CA GLY A 48 3.81 -33.81 -0.42
C GLY A 48 3.09 -34.58 -1.55
N GLY A 49 1.99 -35.27 -1.23
CA GLY A 49 1.22 -36.10 -2.17
C GLY A 49 0.35 -35.29 -3.14
N SER A 50 -0.37 -35.99 -4.04
CA SER A 50 -1.30 -35.37 -4.99
C SER A 50 -2.40 -34.54 -4.29
N LEU A 51 -2.88 -35.00 -3.14
CA LEU A 51 -3.85 -34.30 -2.30
C LEU A 51 -3.25 -33.02 -1.69
N GLY A 52 -2.05 -33.09 -1.12
CA GLY A 52 -1.36 -31.91 -0.56
C GLY A 52 -1.06 -30.84 -1.60
N LYS A 53 -0.72 -31.23 -2.85
CA LYS A 53 -0.53 -30.28 -3.97
C LYS A 53 -1.84 -29.62 -4.41
N ARG A 54 -2.95 -30.36 -4.43
CA ARG A 54 -4.28 -29.83 -4.75
C ARG A 54 -4.76 -28.84 -3.68
N GLU A 55 -4.57 -29.19 -2.41
CA GLU A 55 -4.90 -28.33 -1.27
C GLU A 55 -4.02 -27.07 -1.23
N ALA A 56 -2.73 -27.18 -1.59
CA ALA A 56 -1.84 -26.03 -1.78
C ALA A 56 -2.38 -25.05 -2.83
N ALA A 57 -2.74 -25.56 -4.00
CA ALA A 57 -3.26 -24.71 -5.08
C ALA A 57 -4.61 -24.05 -4.73
N GLN A 58 -5.50 -24.76 -4.03
CA GLN A 58 -6.80 -24.21 -3.62
C GLN A 58 -6.67 -23.10 -2.57
N GLU A 59 -5.83 -23.31 -1.57
CA GLU A 59 -5.56 -22.25 -0.59
C GLU A 59 -4.86 -21.06 -1.22
N ASP A 60 -3.87 -21.27 -2.09
CA ASP A 60 -3.19 -20.19 -2.81
C ASP A 60 -4.20 -19.35 -3.62
N GLN A 61 -5.16 -20.00 -4.28
CA GLN A 61 -6.23 -19.30 -5.00
C GLN A 61 -7.13 -18.49 -4.05
N TYR A 62 -7.50 -19.08 -2.91
CA TYR A 62 -8.33 -18.40 -1.91
C TYR A 62 -7.63 -17.16 -1.35
N PHE A 63 -6.37 -17.29 -0.94
CA PHE A 63 -5.60 -16.16 -0.40
C PHE A 63 -5.35 -15.08 -1.44
N ARG A 64 -5.12 -15.44 -2.71
CA ARG A 64 -5.02 -14.45 -3.79
C ARG A 64 -6.31 -13.65 -3.96
N LYS A 65 -7.48 -14.32 -3.94
CA LYS A 65 -8.77 -13.64 -4.01
C LYS A 65 -9.00 -12.74 -2.80
N LEU A 66 -8.71 -13.24 -1.60
CA LEU A 66 -8.86 -12.47 -0.37
C LEU A 66 -7.97 -11.21 -0.36
N GLN A 67 -6.71 -11.33 -0.82
CA GLN A 67 -5.81 -10.19 -0.96
C GLN A 67 -6.33 -9.17 -1.99
N GLN A 68 -6.86 -9.65 -3.13
CA GLN A 68 -7.47 -8.78 -4.14
C GLN A 68 -8.69 -8.04 -3.59
N GLU A 69 -9.56 -8.72 -2.85
CA GLU A 69 -10.73 -8.12 -2.20
C GLU A 69 -10.33 -7.08 -1.16
N GLN A 70 -9.32 -7.36 -0.33
CA GLN A 70 -8.80 -6.40 0.64
C GLN A 70 -8.26 -5.14 -0.03
N LEU A 71 -7.46 -5.30 -1.09
CA LEU A 71 -6.95 -4.17 -1.87
C LEU A 71 -8.09 -3.38 -2.53
N ALA A 72 -9.06 -4.06 -3.12
CA ALA A 72 -10.21 -3.40 -3.73
C ALA A 72 -11.04 -2.60 -2.71
N ASN A 73 -11.22 -3.12 -1.50
CA ASN A 73 -11.91 -2.42 -0.42
C ASN A 73 -11.14 -1.17 0.04
N LEU A 74 -9.82 -1.27 0.17
CA LEU A 74 -8.98 -0.11 0.50
C LEU A 74 -9.04 0.96 -0.59
N HIS A 75 -9.01 0.57 -1.86
CA HIS A 75 -9.12 1.50 -2.98
C HIS A 75 -10.46 2.23 -2.97
N LYS A 76 -11.57 1.49 -2.83
CA LYS A 76 -12.91 2.08 -2.74
C LYS A 76 -13.05 3.04 -1.57
N HIS A 77 -12.52 2.67 -0.40
CA HIS A 77 -12.58 3.53 0.77
C HIS A 77 -11.86 4.87 0.53
N LEU A 78 -10.68 4.84 -0.10
CA LEU A 78 -9.94 6.06 -0.46
C LEU A 78 -10.67 6.89 -1.52
N GLU A 79 -11.28 6.24 -2.51
CA GLU A 79 -12.11 6.93 -3.52
C GLU A 79 -13.30 7.66 -2.87
N ASP A 80 -13.98 7.00 -1.93
CA ASP A 80 -15.08 7.59 -1.16
C ASP A 80 -14.62 8.77 -0.31
N GLU A 81 -13.48 8.66 0.37
CA GLU A 81 -12.89 9.76 1.17
C GLU A 81 -12.54 10.97 0.29
N ILE A 82 -11.93 10.74 -0.87
CA ILE A 82 -11.63 11.81 -1.84
C ILE A 82 -12.92 12.51 -2.26
N ALA A 83 -13.95 11.76 -2.64
CA ALA A 83 -15.23 12.33 -3.06
C ALA A 83 -15.90 13.16 -1.95
N GLN A 84 -15.82 12.70 -0.71
CA GLN A 84 -16.33 13.43 0.45
C GLN A 84 -15.57 14.73 0.70
N HIS A 85 -14.24 14.71 0.61
CA HIS A 85 -13.42 15.91 0.76
C HIS A 85 -13.65 16.92 -0.37
N GLU A 86 -13.81 16.47 -1.62
CA GLU A 86 -14.20 17.34 -2.72
C GLU A 86 -15.55 18.01 -2.49
N LEU A 87 -16.52 17.27 -1.94
CA LEU A 87 -17.83 17.82 -1.59
C LEU A 87 -17.71 18.89 -0.50
N GLN A 88 -16.92 18.63 0.55
CA GLN A 88 -16.68 19.58 1.64
C GLN A 88 -16.02 20.86 1.13
N ILE A 89 -15.01 20.74 0.25
CA ILE A 89 -14.35 21.89 -0.38
C ILE A 89 -15.38 22.75 -1.12
N LYS A 90 -16.21 22.14 -1.97
CA LYS A 90 -17.27 22.85 -2.71
C LYS A 90 -18.22 23.60 -1.78
N GLN A 91 -18.64 22.99 -0.67
CA GLN A 91 -19.50 23.63 0.32
C GLN A 91 -18.80 24.82 1.01
N HIS A 92 -17.54 24.66 1.38
CA HIS A 92 -16.74 25.74 1.97
C HIS A 92 -16.53 26.90 1.00
N GLU A 93 -16.26 26.62 -0.28
CA GLU A 93 -16.16 27.64 -1.33
C GLU A 93 -17.45 28.45 -1.48
N GLN A 94 -18.61 27.78 -1.46
CA GLN A 94 -19.91 28.45 -1.49
C GLN A 94 -20.13 29.35 -0.27
N SER A 95 -19.75 28.89 0.92
CA SER A 95 -19.83 29.69 2.15
C SER A 95 -18.93 30.92 2.08
N ILE A 96 -17.68 30.75 1.63
CA ILE A 96 -16.73 31.85 1.42
C ILE A 96 -17.29 32.87 0.42
N LYS A 97 -17.89 32.40 -0.68
CA LYS A 97 -18.51 33.27 -1.69
C LYS A 97 -19.63 34.11 -1.07
N LYS A 98 -20.55 33.48 -0.33
CA LYS A 98 -21.64 34.19 0.37
C LYS A 98 -21.09 35.24 1.33
N HIS A 99 -20.09 34.90 2.14
CA HIS A 99 -19.47 35.85 3.07
C HIS A 99 -18.79 37.02 2.36
N LYS A 100 -18.14 36.77 1.21
CA LYS A 100 -17.57 37.84 0.38
C LYS A 100 -18.63 38.79 -0.17
N GLU A 101 -19.78 38.26 -0.61
CA GLU A 101 -20.91 39.06 -1.08
C GLU A 101 -21.50 39.92 0.05
N THR A 102 -21.72 39.33 1.23
CA THR A 102 -22.18 40.07 2.43
C THR A 102 -21.20 41.18 2.83
N LEU A 103 -19.89 40.89 2.80
CA LEU A 103 -18.86 41.89 3.09
C LEU A 103 -18.90 43.04 2.07
N ALA A 104 -19.11 42.74 0.79
CA ALA A 104 -19.20 43.75 -0.25
C ALA A 104 -20.45 44.63 -0.11
N SER A 105 -21.60 44.09 0.32
CA SER A 105 -22.79 44.89 0.62
C SER A 105 -22.60 45.79 1.84
N LEU A 106 -21.93 45.30 2.88
CA LEU A 106 -21.67 46.10 4.10
C LEU A 106 -20.67 47.22 3.85
N ARG A 107 -19.66 47.02 2.98
CA ARG A 107 -18.69 48.07 2.62
C ARG A 107 -19.27 49.20 1.77
N LYS A 108 -20.46 48.99 1.17
CA LYS A 108 -21.12 49.99 0.30
C LYS A 108 -22.09 50.89 1.08
N GLN A 109 -22.39 50.55 2.33
CA GLN A 109 -23.12 51.42 3.27
C GLN A 109 -22.16 52.42 3.89
#